data_AF-A0A7W6JPE3-F1
#
_entry.id   AF-A0A7W6JPE3-F1
#
_cell.length_a   1.000
_cell.length_b   1.000
_cell.length_c   1.000
_cell.angle_alpha   90.00
_cell.angle_beta   90.00
_cell.angle_gamma   90.00
#
_symmetry.space_group_name_H-M   'P 1'
#
loop_
_entity.id
_entity.type
_entity.pdbx_description
1 polymer ?
#
loop_
_entity_poly.entity_id
_entity_poly.type
_entity_poly.pdbx_seq_one_letter_code
_entity_poly.pdbx_strand_id
1 'polypeptide(L)'
;MLRLLVSAFAGMLLLCAPAAHAQFGAEASASKSGFAFPKDGAVKILVFRPDVSVGEQSTGGMNEPNAEWTEKARTLLAAALSSAQTRRANELVMMPELEGDKATLLADYRGLFRAVANSVIAHKLFAGNRLPTKRADFNWTLGDGVSALRDAGGAGAPADYALFVYTYDSYGSAGRKAAQIFGAMFGVGISSGVHMGYAGLVDLKTGELVWINADVKMGGDVREADGADKRIGQLLEDFPARAGAVPAAVPAPATK
;
A
#
# COMPACT_ATOMS: atom_id res chain seq x y z
N MET A 1 -3.27 15.43 79.04
CA MET A 1 -4.17 14.26 78.93
C MET A 1 -4.71 14.27 77.50
N LEU A 2 -4.15 13.45 76.60
CA LEU A 2 -4.75 12.18 76.11
C LEU A 2 -5.83 12.50 75.03
N ARG A 3 -5.79 12.19 73.72
CA ARG A 3 -5.09 11.29 72.76
C ARG A 3 -5.31 11.93 71.35
N LEU A 4 -4.32 12.06 70.46
CA LEU A 4 -3.90 11.09 69.43
C LEU A 4 -5.05 10.39 68.68
N LEU A 5 -5.39 10.87 67.49
CA LEU A 5 -5.96 10.08 66.40
C LEU A 5 -5.33 10.54 65.08
N VAL A 6 -4.28 9.82 64.69
CA VAL A 6 -3.64 9.86 63.37
C VAL A 6 -4.52 9.05 62.43
N SER A 7 -5.20 9.71 61.50
CA SER A 7 -5.84 9.05 60.37
C SER A 7 -4.89 9.03 59.19
N ALA A 8 -4.22 7.89 59.01
CA ALA A 8 -3.41 7.58 57.85
C ALA A 8 -4.32 7.35 56.63
N PHE A 9 -4.49 8.36 55.77
CA PHE A 9 -4.96 8.16 54.40
C PHE A 9 -3.73 7.87 53.54
N ALA A 10 -3.34 6.60 53.47
CA ALA A 10 -2.38 6.12 52.48
C ALA A 10 -3.06 6.18 51.11
N GLY A 11 -2.64 7.16 50.29
CA GLY A 11 -3.11 7.33 48.92
C GLY A 11 -2.73 6.11 48.08
N MET A 12 -3.73 5.31 47.70
CA MET A 12 -3.59 4.27 46.69
C MET A 12 -3.55 4.93 45.32
N LEU A 13 -2.35 5.31 44.86
CA LEU A 13 -2.07 5.61 43.46
C LEU A 13 -2.30 4.32 42.65
N LEU A 14 -3.49 4.20 42.06
CA LEU A 14 -3.75 3.30 40.95
C LEU A 14 -2.94 3.78 39.74
N LEU A 15 -1.71 3.29 39.61
CA LEU A 15 -0.95 3.28 38.37
C LEU A 15 -1.71 2.41 37.36
N CYS A 16 -2.66 3.02 36.64
CA CYS A 16 -3.15 2.46 35.39
C CYS A 16 -1.97 2.41 34.41
N ALA A 17 -1.28 1.28 34.36
CA ALA A 17 -0.40 0.98 33.25
C ALA A 17 -1.23 1.07 31.97
N PRO A 18 -0.86 1.89 30.97
CA PRO A 18 -1.53 1.83 29.69
C PRO A 18 -1.35 0.40 29.16
N ALA A 19 -2.47 -0.28 28.90
CA ALA A 19 -2.44 -1.53 28.17
C ALA A 19 -1.64 -1.26 26.89
N ALA A 20 -0.49 -1.92 26.76
CA ALA A 20 0.30 -1.91 25.55
C ALA A 20 -0.59 -2.53 24.47
N HIS A 21 -1.35 -1.67 23.77
CA HIS A 21 -2.05 -2.07 22.58
C HIS A 21 -0.96 -2.52 21.62
N ALA A 22 -0.96 -3.80 21.27
CA ALA A 22 -0.11 -4.29 20.20
C ALA A 22 -0.39 -3.41 18.97
N GLN A 23 0.54 -2.52 18.64
CA GLN A 23 0.49 -1.79 17.38
C GLN A 23 0.73 -2.83 16.30
N PHE A 24 -0.35 -3.37 15.74
CA PHE A 24 -0.28 -4.02 14.45
C PHE A 24 0.32 -2.98 13.49
N GLY A 25 1.41 -3.36 12.82
CA GLY A 25 1.99 -2.52 11.76
C GLY A 25 0.90 -2.19 10.75
N ALA A 26 0.77 -0.91 10.40
CA ALA A 26 -0.16 -0.49 9.37
C ALA A 26 0.40 -0.80 7.97
N GLU A 27 1.72 -0.86 7.88
CA GLU A 27 2.50 -1.16 6.68
C GLU A 27 3.21 -2.50 6.81
N ALA A 28 3.32 -3.22 5.69
CA ALA A 28 4.10 -4.43 5.56
C ALA A 28 4.49 -4.71 4.11
N SER A 29 5.76 -5.06 3.89
CA SER A 29 6.30 -5.50 2.61
C SER A 29 6.69 -6.98 2.64
N ALA A 30 6.73 -7.63 1.47
CA ALA A 30 7.26 -8.96 1.31
C ALA A 30 7.85 -9.16 -0.09
N SER A 31 8.92 -9.94 -0.17
CA SER A 31 9.56 -10.30 -1.44
C SER A 31 9.95 -11.77 -1.46
N LYS A 32 10.17 -12.29 -2.67
CA LYS A 32 10.77 -13.61 -2.84
C LYS A 32 12.19 -13.58 -2.27
N SER A 33 12.55 -14.59 -1.48
CA SER A 33 13.84 -14.62 -0.78
C SER A 33 15.00 -14.47 -1.77
N GLY A 34 15.90 -13.52 -1.49
CA GLY A 34 17.06 -13.22 -2.35
C GLY A 34 16.72 -12.55 -3.69
N PHE A 35 15.46 -12.13 -3.91
CA PHE A 35 15.09 -11.44 -5.14
C PHE A 35 15.77 -10.07 -5.22
N ALA A 36 16.46 -9.86 -6.33
CA ALA A 36 16.99 -8.59 -6.77
C ALA A 36 16.90 -8.53 -8.29
N PHE A 37 16.81 -7.34 -8.84
CA PHE A 37 16.90 -7.18 -10.29
C PHE A 37 18.28 -7.64 -10.79
N PRO A 38 18.38 -8.14 -12.04
CA PRO A 38 19.67 -8.44 -12.66
C PRO A 38 20.65 -7.26 -12.52
N LYS A 39 21.91 -7.59 -12.21
CA LYS A 39 22.98 -6.59 -12.04
C LYS A 39 23.19 -5.81 -13.34
N ASP A 40 23.31 -6.56 -14.44
CA ASP A 40 23.61 -6.05 -15.78
C ASP A 40 22.38 -6.11 -16.68
N GLY A 41 22.34 -5.23 -17.69
CA GLY A 41 21.23 -5.15 -18.66
C GLY A 41 20.12 -4.17 -18.25
N ALA A 42 19.28 -3.80 -19.22
CA ALA A 42 18.07 -3.03 -18.96
C ALA A 42 17.00 -3.97 -18.37
N VAL A 43 16.34 -3.54 -17.30
CA VAL A 43 15.18 -4.24 -16.74
C VAL A 43 13.95 -3.49 -17.19
N LYS A 44 13.13 -4.13 -18.04
CA LYS A 44 11.93 -3.50 -18.57
C LYS A 44 10.73 -3.86 -17.71
N ILE A 45 10.13 -2.85 -17.08
CA ILE A 45 8.99 -3.00 -16.19
C ILE A 45 7.79 -2.29 -16.83
N LEU A 46 6.74 -3.07 -17.10
CA LEU A 46 5.48 -2.59 -17.62
C LEU A 46 4.63 -2.05 -16.47
N VAL A 47 4.30 -0.77 -16.51
CA VAL A 47 3.63 -0.07 -15.42
C VAL A 47 2.17 0.13 -15.78
N PHE A 48 1.30 -0.43 -14.96
CA PHE A 48 -0.13 -0.38 -15.17
C PHE A 48 -0.64 0.94 -14.59
N ARG A 49 -1.61 1.54 -15.27
CA ARG A 49 -2.29 2.72 -14.75
C ARG A 49 -2.82 2.39 -13.33
N PRO A 50 -2.52 3.22 -12.31
CA PRO A 50 -2.98 2.95 -10.96
C PRO A 50 -4.49 2.72 -10.90
N ASP A 51 -4.89 1.67 -10.17
CA ASP A 51 -6.28 1.41 -9.83
C ASP A 51 -6.64 2.26 -8.61
N VAL A 52 -7.41 3.32 -8.86
CA VAL A 52 -7.67 4.40 -7.90
C VAL A 52 -9.16 4.51 -7.67
N SER A 53 -9.55 4.59 -6.40
CA SER A 53 -10.91 4.93 -5.97
C SER A 53 -10.84 5.96 -4.86
N VAL A 54 -11.48 7.11 -5.07
CA VAL A 54 -11.53 8.20 -4.10
C VAL A 54 -12.97 8.59 -3.81
N GLY A 55 -13.29 8.82 -2.55
CA GLY A 55 -14.61 9.24 -2.10
C GLY A 55 -14.60 10.03 -0.79
N GLU A 56 -15.80 10.35 -0.32
CA GLU A 56 -16.04 10.95 0.97
C GLU A 56 -16.68 9.92 1.92
N GLN A 57 -16.21 9.85 3.17
CA GLN A 57 -16.81 9.03 4.20
C GLN A 57 -17.84 9.85 4.98
N SER A 58 -19.12 9.53 4.82
CA SER A 58 -20.21 10.21 5.49
C SER A 58 -20.16 10.03 7.01
N THR A 59 -20.95 10.81 7.75
CA THR A 59 -21.04 10.70 9.22
C THR A 59 -21.44 9.29 9.67
N GLY A 60 -22.26 8.60 8.87
CA GLY A 60 -22.68 7.22 9.11
C GLY A 60 -21.62 6.17 8.74
N GLY A 61 -20.44 6.57 8.27
CA GLY A 61 -19.34 5.67 7.88
C GLY A 61 -19.43 5.11 6.46
N MET A 62 -20.46 5.49 5.69
CA MET A 62 -20.63 5.07 4.29
C MET A 62 -19.67 5.84 3.38
N ASN A 63 -19.08 5.14 2.41
CA ASN A 63 -18.26 5.79 1.37
C ASN A 63 -19.15 6.26 0.21
N GLU A 64 -19.00 7.54 -0.13
CA GLU A 64 -19.65 8.21 -1.25
C GLU A 64 -18.60 8.47 -2.35
N PRO A 65 -18.59 7.67 -3.44
CA PRO A 65 -17.59 7.80 -4.49
C PRO A 65 -17.62 9.17 -5.16
N ASN A 66 -16.44 9.73 -5.46
CA ASN A 66 -16.31 11.00 -6.16
C ASN A 66 -15.48 10.81 -7.44
N ALA A 67 -16.12 11.00 -8.60
CA ALA A 67 -15.50 10.78 -9.91
C ALA A 67 -14.39 11.79 -10.19
N GLU A 68 -14.60 13.08 -9.89
CA GLU A 68 -13.61 14.14 -10.10
C GLU A 68 -12.36 13.92 -9.25
N TRP A 69 -12.54 13.56 -7.97
CA TRP A 69 -11.42 13.24 -7.09
C TRP A 69 -10.68 11.99 -7.55
N THR A 70 -11.41 10.98 -8.03
CA THR A 70 -10.82 9.76 -8.56
C THR A 70 -9.96 10.03 -9.79
N GLU A 71 -10.44 10.83 -10.74
CA GLU A 71 -9.67 11.18 -11.94
C GLU A 71 -8.51 12.13 -11.66
N LYS A 72 -8.69 13.12 -10.76
CA LYS A 72 -7.59 13.98 -10.29
C LYS A 72 -6.48 13.14 -9.64
N ALA A 73 -6.85 12.25 -8.72
CA ALA A 73 -5.90 11.39 -8.03
C ALA A 73 -5.20 10.42 -8.99
N ARG A 74 -5.93 9.84 -9.94
CA ARG A 74 -5.34 8.97 -10.96
C ARG A 74 -4.27 9.69 -11.77
N THR A 75 -4.55 10.92 -12.19
CA THR A 75 -3.61 11.75 -12.96
C THR A 75 -2.36 12.05 -12.15
N LEU A 76 -2.52 12.51 -10.91
CA LEU A 76 -1.40 12.88 -10.03
C LEU A 76 -0.55 11.66 -9.64
N LEU A 77 -1.19 10.54 -9.30
CA LEU A 77 -0.48 9.30 -8.96
C LEU A 77 0.27 8.72 -10.16
N ALA A 78 -0.27 8.80 -11.38
CA ALA A 78 0.44 8.39 -12.59
C ALA A 78 1.68 9.27 -12.84
N ALA A 79 1.57 10.58 -12.64
CA ALA A 79 2.70 11.51 -12.77
C ALA A 79 3.77 11.26 -11.68
N ALA A 80 3.35 11.10 -10.42
CA ALA A 80 4.24 10.76 -9.31
C ALA A 80 4.94 9.42 -9.53
N LEU A 81 4.23 8.41 -10.04
CA LEU A 81 4.79 7.12 -10.39
C LEU A 81 5.86 7.24 -11.48
N SER A 82 5.56 7.97 -12.56
CA SER A 82 6.54 8.24 -13.63
C SER A 82 7.80 8.95 -13.09
N SER A 83 7.63 9.98 -12.25
CA SER A 83 8.73 10.72 -11.62
C SER A 83 9.59 9.88 -10.67
N ALA A 84 8.95 9.11 -9.78
CA ALA A 84 9.65 8.22 -8.84
C ALA A 84 10.49 7.15 -9.55
N GLN A 85 10.09 6.83 -10.77
CA GLN A 85 10.66 5.80 -11.60
C GLN A 85 11.82 6.28 -12.47
N THR A 86 11.79 7.52 -12.98
CA THR A 86 12.95 8.13 -13.66
C THR A 86 14.19 8.18 -12.77
N ARG A 87 14.01 8.20 -11.45
CA ARG A 87 15.10 8.14 -10.46
C ARG A 87 15.76 6.76 -10.33
N ARG A 88 15.19 5.70 -10.94
CA ARG A 88 15.68 4.31 -10.84
C ARG A 88 16.28 3.88 -12.18
N ALA A 89 17.33 3.05 -12.14
CA ALA A 89 18.06 2.56 -13.32
C ALA A 89 17.30 1.46 -14.12
N ASN A 90 15.97 1.49 -14.13
CA ASN A 90 15.11 0.50 -14.80
C ASN A 90 14.39 1.18 -15.98
N GLU A 91 14.17 0.43 -17.07
CA GLU A 91 13.37 0.91 -18.20
C GLU A 91 11.90 0.72 -17.86
N LEU A 92 11.16 1.82 -17.80
CA LEU A 92 9.77 1.81 -17.38
C LEU A 92 8.89 2.21 -18.53
N VAL A 93 7.97 1.32 -18.86
CA VAL A 93 7.06 1.49 -19.97
C VAL A 93 5.67 1.55 -19.39
N MET A 94 5.03 2.70 -19.51
CA MET A 94 3.61 2.82 -19.19
C MET A 94 2.82 1.94 -20.15
N MET A 95 1.94 1.11 -19.60
CA MET A 95 1.04 0.29 -20.40
C MET A 95 0.20 1.22 -21.28
N PRO A 96 0.24 1.06 -22.63
CA PRO A 96 -0.64 1.82 -23.50
C PRO A 96 -2.09 1.41 -23.26
N GLU A 97 -3.02 2.27 -23.68
CA GLU A 97 -4.43 1.84 -23.73
C GLU A 97 -4.54 0.71 -24.75
N LEU A 98 -5.12 -0.42 -24.33
CA LEU A 98 -5.33 -1.59 -25.16
C LEU A 98 -6.80 -1.64 -25.58
N GLU A 99 -7.06 -2.26 -26.74
CA GLU A 99 -8.42 -2.45 -27.26
C GLU A 99 -8.73 -3.94 -27.47
N GLY A 100 -10.03 -4.26 -27.56
CA GLY A 100 -10.53 -5.61 -27.84
C GLY A 100 -10.05 -6.65 -26.84
N ASP A 101 -9.71 -7.84 -27.34
CA ASP A 101 -9.31 -8.99 -26.51
C ASP A 101 -8.11 -8.70 -25.61
N LYS A 102 -7.19 -7.83 -26.04
CA LYS A 102 -6.03 -7.42 -25.23
C LYS A 102 -6.45 -6.56 -24.04
N ALA A 103 -7.45 -5.71 -24.20
CA ALA A 103 -8.03 -4.93 -23.11
C ALA A 103 -8.72 -5.84 -22.08
N THR A 104 -9.48 -6.82 -22.56
CA THR A 104 -10.13 -7.84 -21.71
C THR A 104 -9.10 -8.62 -20.93
N LEU A 105 -8.05 -9.14 -21.59
CA LEU A 105 -6.97 -9.87 -20.94
C LEU A 105 -6.26 -9.04 -19.86
N LEU A 106 -6.00 -7.77 -20.15
CA LEU A 106 -5.44 -6.82 -19.20
C LEU A 106 -6.35 -6.63 -17.98
N ALA A 107 -7.65 -6.47 -18.20
CA ALA A 107 -8.63 -6.34 -17.12
C ALA A 107 -8.69 -7.60 -16.25
N ASP A 108 -8.67 -8.79 -16.86
CA ASP A 108 -8.66 -10.08 -16.17
C ASP A 108 -7.42 -10.21 -15.27
N TYR A 109 -6.23 -9.90 -15.78
CA TYR A 109 -5.00 -9.95 -14.97
C TYR A 109 -4.94 -8.88 -13.89
N ARG A 110 -5.56 -7.71 -14.08
CA ARG A 110 -5.73 -6.71 -13.01
C ARG A 110 -6.63 -7.25 -11.90
N GLY A 111 -7.74 -7.89 -12.27
CA GLY A 111 -8.64 -8.56 -11.32
C GLY A 111 -7.95 -9.70 -10.57
N LEU A 112 -7.20 -10.54 -11.28
CA LEU A 112 -6.44 -11.65 -10.71
C LEU A 112 -5.34 -11.14 -9.77
N PHE A 113 -4.58 -10.12 -10.19
CA PHE A 113 -3.60 -9.46 -9.32
C PHE A 113 -4.25 -8.99 -8.02
N ARG A 114 -5.39 -8.30 -8.09
CA ARG A 114 -6.11 -7.81 -6.91
C ARG A 114 -6.52 -8.96 -5.98
N ALA A 115 -7.01 -10.08 -6.52
CA ALA A 115 -7.37 -11.25 -5.73
C ALA A 115 -6.16 -11.88 -5.03
N VAL A 116 -5.04 -12.03 -5.75
CA VAL A 116 -3.78 -12.56 -5.20
C VAL A 116 -3.21 -11.61 -4.15
N ALA A 117 -3.11 -10.31 -4.43
CA ALA A 117 -2.60 -9.29 -3.52
C ALA A 117 -3.41 -9.25 -2.22
N ASN A 118 -4.75 -9.27 -2.30
CA ASN A 118 -5.61 -9.31 -1.11
C ASN A 118 -5.40 -10.59 -0.30
N SER A 119 -5.17 -11.73 -0.95
CA SER A 119 -4.83 -12.98 -0.27
C SER A 119 -3.50 -12.87 0.46
N VAL A 120 -2.48 -12.26 -0.17
CA VAL A 120 -1.16 -12.03 0.45
C VAL A 120 -1.28 -11.09 1.65
N ILE A 121 -2.01 -9.98 1.49
CA ILE A 121 -2.27 -9.00 2.56
C ILE A 121 -2.93 -9.69 3.76
N ALA A 122 -4.01 -10.44 3.51
CA ALA A 122 -4.77 -11.11 4.57
C ALA A 122 -3.99 -12.24 5.26
N HIS A 123 -3.13 -12.96 4.53
CA HIS A 123 -2.57 -14.22 4.99
C HIS A 123 -1.05 -14.24 5.19
N LYS A 124 -0.32 -13.20 4.79
CA LYS A 124 1.15 -13.11 4.93
C LYS A 124 1.60 -11.85 5.66
N LEU A 125 1.11 -10.68 5.22
CA LEU A 125 1.64 -9.38 5.65
C LEU A 125 1.20 -9.03 7.07
N PHE A 126 -0.10 -9.10 7.36
CA PHE A 126 -0.64 -8.72 8.67
C PHE A 126 -0.88 -9.94 9.57
N ALA A 127 -0.74 -9.75 10.88
CA ALA A 127 -0.98 -10.80 11.87
C ALA A 127 -2.49 -11.13 11.99
N GLY A 128 -2.82 -12.40 12.26
CA GLY A 128 -4.20 -12.86 12.47
C GLY A 128 -4.56 -14.10 11.66
N ASN A 129 -4.44 -14.03 10.33
CA ASN A 129 -4.94 -15.07 9.42
C ASN A 129 -3.83 -15.81 8.63
N ARG A 130 -2.66 -16.04 9.24
CA ARG A 130 -1.53 -16.66 8.54
C ARG A 130 -1.79 -18.10 8.15
N LEU A 131 -1.66 -18.42 6.87
CA LEU A 131 -1.84 -19.79 6.35
C LEU A 131 -0.70 -20.70 6.85
N PRO A 132 -1.00 -21.80 7.58
CA PRO A 132 0.02 -22.66 8.17
C PRO A 132 1.05 -23.24 7.19
N THR A 133 0.59 -23.59 5.99
CA THR A 133 1.37 -24.22 4.93
C THR A 133 2.13 -23.21 4.05
N LYS A 134 1.86 -21.90 4.18
CA LYS A 134 2.53 -20.82 3.43
C LYS A 134 3.36 -19.86 4.30
N ARG A 135 3.64 -20.24 5.55
CA ARG A 135 4.36 -19.37 6.50
C ARG A 135 5.79 -19.07 6.04
N ALA A 136 6.52 -20.08 5.58
CA ALA A 136 7.95 -19.95 5.25
C ALA A 136 8.17 -19.14 3.96
N ASP A 137 7.57 -19.56 2.84
CA ASP A 137 7.95 -19.02 1.54
C ASP A 137 6.99 -17.92 1.04
N PHE A 138 7.54 -16.94 0.35
CA PHE A 138 6.77 -16.00 -0.47
C PHE A 138 6.62 -16.60 -1.87
N ASN A 139 5.59 -17.42 -2.04
CA ASN A 139 5.30 -18.12 -3.29
C ASN A 139 3.86 -17.82 -3.70
N TRP A 140 3.65 -16.84 -4.57
CA TRP A 140 2.35 -16.43 -5.09
C TRP A 140 2.50 -16.17 -6.58
N THR A 141 1.47 -16.44 -7.37
CA THR A 141 1.55 -16.35 -8.83
C THR A 141 0.21 -15.95 -9.43
N LEU A 142 0.27 -15.27 -10.57
CA LEU A 142 -0.85 -14.98 -11.46
C LEU A 142 -0.97 -16.05 -12.56
N GLY A 143 -0.09 -17.05 -12.58
CA GLY A 143 0.00 -18.04 -13.66
C GLY A 143 0.86 -17.56 -14.83
N ASP A 144 1.36 -18.52 -15.61
CA ASP A 144 2.24 -18.30 -16.76
C ASP A 144 1.58 -17.54 -17.91
N GLY A 145 0.24 -17.57 -17.99
CA GLY A 145 -0.53 -16.84 -19.00
C GLY A 145 -0.33 -15.32 -18.95
N VAL A 146 0.18 -14.75 -17.86
CA VAL A 146 0.51 -13.31 -17.79
C VAL A 146 1.60 -12.93 -18.80
N SER A 147 2.37 -13.91 -19.26
CA SER A 147 3.40 -13.72 -20.30
C SER A 147 2.87 -13.16 -21.61
N ALA A 148 1.57 -13.31 -21.88
CA ALA A 148 0.91 -12.65 -23.00
C ALA A 148 0.93 -11.11 -22.92
N LEU A 149 1.14 -10.52 -21.74
CA LEU A 149 1.26 -9.07 -21.55
C LEU A 149 2.69 -8.54 -21.80
N ARG A 150 3.69 -9.40 -22.01
CA ARG A 150 5.09 -8.99 -22.17
C ARG A 150 5.31 -8.07 -23.36
N ASP A 151 4.59 -8.32 -24.44
CA ASP A 151 4.70 -7.57 -25.69
C ASP A 151 3.69 -6.40 -25.75
N ALA A 152 2.89 -6.20 -24.69
CA ALA A 152 1.88 -5.15 -24.65
C ALA A 152 2.49 -3.73 -24.50
N GLY A 153 3.74 -3.63 -24.06
CA GLY A 153 4.47 -2.36 -23.89
C GLY A 153 4.92 -1.67 -25.20
N GLY A 154 4.47 -2.13 -26.36
CA GLY A 154 4.79 -1.52 -27.66
C GLY A 154 6.11 -2.01 -28.26
N ALA A 155 6.71 -1.19 -29.14
CA ALA A 155 7.90 -1.57 -29.91
C ALA A 155 9.14 -1.76 -29.03
N GLY A 156 9.94 -2.80 -29.33
CA GLY A 156 11.21 -3.10 -28.65
C GLY A 156 11.20 -4.46 -27.95
N ALA A 157 12.11 -4.64 -26.99
CA ALA A 157 12.21 -5.89 -26.23
C ALA A 157 10.95 -6.12 -25.37
N PRO A 158 10.55 -7.39 -25.16
CA PRO A 158 9.44 -7.75 -24.26
C PRO A 158 9.72 -7.28 -22.83
N ALA A 159 8.68 -6.87 -22.10
CA ALA A 159 8.80 -6.57 -20.68
C ALA A 159 9.21 -7.80 -19.86
N ASP A 160 10.00 -7.58 -18.81
CA ASP A 160 10.41 -8.60 -17.86
C ASP A 160 9.45 -8.68 -16.67
N TYR A 161 8.96 -7.53 -16.20
CA TYR A 161 8.08 -7.44 -15.04
C TYR A 161 6.86 -6.55 -15.29
N ALA A 162 5.82 -6.75 -14.49
CA ALA A 162 4.65 -5.89 -14.41
C ALA A 162 4.53 -5.28 -13.02
N LEU A 163 4.33 -3.96 -12.96
CA LEU A 163 4.04 -3.23 -11.71
C LEU A 163 2.57 -2.84 -11.68
N PHE A 164 1.87 -3.34 -10.66
CA PHE A 164 0.50 -3.00 -10.35
C PHE A 164 0.45 -2.10 -9.12
N VAL A 165 -0.41 -1.09 -9.15
CA VAL A 165 -0.61 -0.15 -8.05
C VAL A 165 -2.11 -0.01 -7.80
N TYR A 166 -2.50 -0.11 -6.53
CA TYR A 166 -3.87 0.12 -6.05
C TYR A 166 -3.87 1.14 -4.93
N THR A 167 -4.82 2.08 -4.97
CA THR A 167 -5.08 3.03 -3.88
C THR A 167 -6.58 3.21 -3.65
N TYR A 168 -6.99 3.21 -2.39
CA TYR A 168 -8.34 3.51 -1.97
C TYR A 168 -8.32 4.59 -0.88
N ASP A 169 -9.09 5.65 -1.12
CA ASP A 169 -9.17 6.80 -0.23
C ASP A 169 -10.64 7.20 0.00
N SER A 170 -11.00 7.33 1.26
CA SER A 170 -12.31 7.81 1.71
C SER A 170 -12.10 8.89 2.77
N TYR A 171 -12.23 10.15 2.37
CA TYR A 171 -11.96 11.31 3.23
C TYR A 171 -13.19 11.63 4.08
N GLY A 172 -13.04 11.82 5.39
CA GLY A 172 -14.19 12.14 6.24
C GLY A 172 -14.88 13.43 5.86
N SER A 173 -16.21 13.37 5.76
CA SER A 173 -17.05 14.53 5.57
C SER A 173 -16.94 15.52 6.73
N ALA A 174 -17.44 16.73 6.52
CA ALA A 174 -17.51 17.74 7.58
C ALA A 174 -18.27 17.20 8.81
N GLY A 175 -19.39 16.51 8.60
CA GLY A 175 -20.17 15.89 9.66
C GLY A 175 -19.41 14.80 10.40
N ARG A 176 -18.60 13.99 9.69
CA ARG A 176 -17.77 12.96 10.33
C ARG A 176 -16.61 13.55 11.14
N LYS A 177 -15.98 14.62 10.64
CA LYS A 177 -14.95 15.36 11.41
C LYS A 177 -15.53 15.99 12.67
N ALA A 178 -16.74 16.55 12.58
CA ALA A 178 -17.46 17.03 13.76
C ALA A 178 -17.75 15.88 14.74
N ALA A 179 -18.24 14.73 14.26
CA ALA A 179 -18.49 13.54 15.08
C ALA A 179 -17.21 13.04 15.77
N GLN A 180 -16.05 13.09 15.11
CA GLN A 180 -14.76 12.75 15.72
C GLN A 180 -14.44 13.66 16.91
N ILE A 181 -14.65 14.97 16.78
CA ILE A 181 -14.42 15.94 17.86
C ILE A 181 -15.36 15.64 19.05
N PHE A 182 -16.65 15.45 18.78
CA PHE A 182 -17.62 15.11 19.83
C PHE A 182 -17.30 13.76 20.48
N GLY A 183 -17.01 12.73 19.69
CA GLY A 183 -16.64 11.40 20.18
C GLY A 183 -15.43 11.44 21.10
N ALA A 184 -14.40 12.22 20.75
CA ALA A 184 -13.21 12.38 21.57
C ALA A 184 -13.50 12.95 22.96
N MET A 185 -14.48 13.86 23.10
CA MET A 185 -14.93 14.40 24.40
C MET A 185 -15.52 13.30 25.30
N PHE A 186 -16.03 12.21 24.73
CA PHE A 186 -16.57 11.06 25.44
C PHE A 186 -15.64 9.83 25.42
N GLY A 187 -14.37 10.00 25.02
CA GLY A 187 -13.38 8.92 24.96
C GLY A 187 -13.58 7.93 23.81
N VAL A 188 -14.40 8.25 22.81
CA VAL A 188 -14.66 7.42 21.63
C VAL A 188 -13.80 7.89 20.46
N GLY A 189 -12.92 7.01 19.97
CA GLY A 189 -12.12 7.27 18.78
C GLY A 189 -12.90 6.98 17.49
N ILE A 190 -13.08 7.99 16.64
CA ILE A 190 -13.63 7.84 15.30
C ILE A 190 -12.51 8.11 14.29
N SER A 191 -12.29 7.19 13.34
CA SER A 191 -11.32 7.44 12.26
C SER A 191 -11.77 8.67 11.45
N SER A 192 -10.82 9.43 10.88
CA SER A 192 -11.15 10.54 9.97
C SER A 192 -11.47 10.04 8.57
N GLY A 193 -11.00 8.85 8.18
CA GLY A 193 -11.20 8.31 6.85
C GLY A 193 -10.67 6.88 6.72
N VAL A 194 -10.58 6.40 5.49
CA VAL A 194 -9.87 5.17 5.13
C VAL A 194 -8.87 5.53 4.04
N HIS A 195 -7.60 5.21 4.26
CA HIS A 195 -6.52 5.48 3.32
C HIS A 195 -5.66 4.23 3.25
N MET A 196 -5.80 3.47 2.17
CA MET A 196 -5.07 2.21 2.01
C MET A 196 -4.52 2.08 0.60
N GLY A 197 -3.45 1.33 0.45
CA GLY A 197 -2.84 1.09 -0.84
C GLY A 197 -1.94 -0.13 -0.81
N TYR A 198 -1.69 -0.67 -2.00
CA TYR A 198 -0.68 -1.70 -2.19
C TYR A 198 -0.11 -1.62 -3.61
N ALA A 199 1.13 -2.06 -3.74
CA ALA A 199 1.80 -2.21 -5.01
C ALA A 199 2.44 -3.59 -5.09
N GLY A 200 2.50 -4.17 -6.28
CA GLY A 200 3.08 -5.49 -6.47
C GLY A 200 3.81 -5.61 -7.80
N LEU A 201 4.92 -6.34 -7.77
CA LEU A 201 5.78 -6.60 -8.92
C LEU A 201 5.66 -8.08 -9.29
N VAL A 202 5.28 -8.34 -10.53
CA VAL A 202 5.09 -9.68 -11.08
C VAL A 202 6.13 -9.95 -12.15
N ASP A 203 6.81 -11.09 -12.11
CA ASP A 203 7.65 -11.58 -13.19
C ASP A 203 6.76 -12.05 -14.34
N LEU A 204 6.87 -11.41 -15.50
CA LEU A 204 5.99 -11.70 -16.62
C LEU A 204 6.34 -12.99 -17.36
N LYS A 205 7.52 -13.58 -17.14
CA LYS A 205 7.88 -14.88 -17.75
C LYS A 205 7.23 -16.03 -17.00
N THR A 206 7.14 -15.92 -15.67
CA THR A 206 6.72 -17.01 -14.78
C THR A 206 5.35 -16.79 -14.14
N GLY A 207 4.87 -15.54 -14.11
CA GLY A 207 3.68 -15.15 -13.36
C GLY A 207 3.90 -14.96 -11.87
N GLU A 208 5.11 -15.18 -11.36
CA GLU A 208 5.37 -15.07 -9.93
C GLU A 208 5.27 -13.63 -9.44
N LEU A 209 4.53 -13.44 -8.34
CA LEU A 209 4.61 -12.22 -7.55
C LEU A 209 5.93 -12.24 -6.81
N VAL A 210 6.86 -11.37 -7.19
CA VAL A 210 8.23 -11.34 -6.66
C VAL A 210 8.42 -10.30 -5.55
N TRP A 211 7.53 -9.29 -5.50
CA TRP A 211 7.49 -8.29 -4.44
C TRP A 211 6.09 -7.71 -4.28
N ILE A 212 5.75 -7.32 -3.06
CA ILE A 212 4.53 -6.58 -2.71
C ILE A 212 4.81 -5.64 -1.54
N ASN A 213 4.23 -4.45 -1.56
CA ASN A 213 4.08 -3.59 -0.38
C ASN A 213 2.60 -3.26 -0.17
N ALA A 214 2.15 -3.19 1.08
CA ALA A 214 0.81 -2.78 1.44
C ALA A 214 0.79 -1.96 2.72
N ASP A 215 0.00 -0.90 2.74
CA ASP A 215 -0.24 -0.10 3.93
C ASP A 215 -1.73 0.29 4.04
N VAL A 216 -2.31 0.06 5.22
CA VAL A 216 -3.72 0.34 5.54
C VAL A 216 -3.94 1.71 6.19
N LYS A 217 -2.87 2.51 6.35
CA LYS A 217 -2.86 3.89 6.83
C LYS A 217 -1.95 4.76 5.97
N MET A 218 -2.16 4.71 4.66
CA MET A 218 -1.39 5.48 3.70
C MET A 218 -1.47 6.98 4.00
N GLY A 219 -0.34 7.66 3.84
CA GLY A 219 -0.24 9.11 3.90
C GLY A 219 -0.42 9.78 2.55
N GLY A 220 -0.52 11.11 2.59
CA GLY A 220 -0.64 11.96 1.40
C GLY A 220 -2.08 12.05 0.91
N ASP A 221 -2.54 13.28 0.68
CA ASP A 221 -3.80 13.54 -0.01
C ASP A 221 -3.58 13.34 -1.51
N VAL A 222 -4.07 12.23 -2.06
CA VAL A 222 -3.87 11.90 -3.48
C VAL A 222 -4.51 12.89 -4.45
N ARG A 223 -5.34 13.81 -3.95
CA ARG A 223 -5.91 14.91 -4.74
C ARG A 223 -4.92 16.06 -4.92
N GLU A 224 -3.82 16.08 -4.18
CA GLU A 224 -2.77 17.09 -4.25
C GLU A 224 -1.45 16.46 -4.73
N ALA A 225 -0.62 17.24 -5.43
CA ALA A 225 0.57 16.71 -6.11
C ALA A 225 1.63 16.17 -5.12
N ASP A 226 1.90 16.92 -4.05
CA ASP A 226 2.80 16.51 -2.97
C ASP A 226 2.28 15.28 -2.21
N GLY A 227 0.96 15.19 -2.03
CA GLY A 227 0.30 14.03 -1.46
C GLY A 227 0.41 12.79 -2.33
N ALA A 228 0.28 12.92 -3.65
CA ALA A 228 0.50 11.85 -4.61
C ALA A 228 1.97 11.38 -4.63
N ASP A 229 2.92 12.30 -4.58
CA ASP A 229 4.35 11.97 -4.48
C ASP A 229 4.67 11.18 -3.21
N LYS A 230 4.14 11.64 -2.06
CA LYS A 230 4.25 10.91 -0.79
C LYS A 230 3.63 9.52 -0.89
N ARG A 231 2.43 9.41 -1.48
CA ARG A 231 1.71 8.15 -1.64
C ARG A 231 2.51 7.13 -2.44
N ILE A 232 3.04 7.54 -3.59
CA ILE A 232 3.89 6.68 -4.44
C ILE A 232 5.20 6.35 -3.74
N GLY A 233 5.80 7.30 -3.00
CA GLY A 233 6.99 7.05 -2.19
C GLY A 233 6.78 5.88 -1.23
N GLN A 234 5.71 5.93 -0.44
CA GLN A 234 5.32 4.86 0.49
C GLN A 234 5.04 3.54 -0.23
N LEU A 235 4.25 3.57 -1.31
CA LEU A 235 3.95 2.36 -2.08
C LEU A 235 5.19 1.67 -2.65
N LEU A 236 6.26 2.41 -2.92
CA LEU A 236 7.52 1.91 -3.47
C LEU A 236 8.63 1.75 -2.41
N GLU A 237 8.28 1.79 -1.12
CA GLU A 237 9.18 1.37 -0.04
C GLU A 237 9.55 -0.10 -0.20
N ASP A 238 10.79 -0.44 0.12
CA ASP A 238 11.41 -1.75 -0.13
C ASP A 238 11.33 -2.26 -1.57
N PHE A 239 11.04 -1.40 -2.55
CA PHE A 239 10.98 -1.82 -3.95
C PHE A 239 12.34 -2.39 -4.39
N PRO A 240 12.36 -3.53 -5.12
CA PRO A 240 13.59 -4.25 -5.40
C PRO A 240 14.69 -3.40 -6.03
N ALA A 241 15.91 -3.57 -5.54
CA ALA A 241 17.12 -2.96 -6.09
C ALA A 241 17.82 -3.92 -7.07
N ARG A 242 18.78 -3.40 -7.83
CA ARG A 242 19.69 -4.25 -8.62
C ARG A 242 20.60 -5.06 -7.69
N ALA A 243 20.91 -6.29 -8.10
CA ALA A 243 21.89 -7.12 -7.41
C ALA A 243 23.22 -6.38 -7.26
N GLY A 244 23.71 -6.30 -6.02
CA GLY A 244 24.95 -5.59 -5.67
C GLY A 244 24.81 -4.07 -5.48
N ALA A 245 23.61 -3.50 -5.61
CA ALA A 245 23.36 -2.13 -5.17
C ALA A 245 23.40 -2.06 -3.63
N VAL A 246 24.09 -1.06 -3.09
CA VAL A 246 24.01 -0.76 -1.65
C VAL A 246 22.57 -0.33 -1.34
N PRO A 247 21.90 -0.90 -0.33
CA PRO A 247 20.55 -0.48 0.05
C PRO A 247 20.52 1.03 0.27
N ALA A 248 19.54 1.72 -0.33
CA ALA A 248 19.29 3.11 0.02
C ALA A 248 19.02 3.18 1.53
N ALA A 249 19.73 4.06 2.24
CA ALA A 249 19.60 4.19 3.69
C ALA A 249 18.13 4.41 4.05
N VAL A 250 17.59 3.54 4.90
CA VAL A 250 16.26 3.71 5.48
C VAL A 250 16.25 5.05 6.22
N PRO A 251 15.38 6.01 5.86
CA PRO A 251 15.27 7.23 6.64
C PRO A 251 14.86 6.84 8.06
N ALA A 252 15.63 7.32 9.04
CA ALA A 252 15.37 7.03 10.44
C ALA A 252 13.91 7.34 10.79
N PRO A 253 13.24 6.50 11.58
CA PRO A 253 11.86 6.76 11.98
C PRO A 253 11.81 8.15 12.62
N ALA A 254 10.92 9.01 12.11
CA ALA A 254 10.69 10.32 12.68
C ALA A 254 10.37 10.14 14.17
N THR A 255 11.28 10.62 15.02
CA THR A 255 11.08 10.69 16.46
C THR A 255 9.81 11.50 16.72
N LYS A 256 8.87 10.87 17.42
CA LYS A 256 7.61 11.48 17.87
C LYS A 256 7.85 12.75 18.68
#